data_AF-A0A0C2XAQ3-F1
#
_entry.id   AF-A0A0C2XAQ3-F1
#
_cell.length_a   1.000
_cell.length_b   1.000
_cell.length_c   1.000
_cell.angle_alpha   90.00
_cell.angle_beta   90.00
_cell.angle_gamma   90.00
#
_symmetry.space_group_name_H-M   'P 1'
#
loop_
_entity.id
_entity.type
_entity.pdbx_description
1 polymer ?
#
loop_
_entity_poly.entity_id
_entity_poly.type
_entity_poly.pdbx_seq_one_letter_code
_entity_poly.pdbx_strand_id
1 'polypeptide(L)'
;MSNKLPTRLRAIKLYKELYRIGKDYPNPSYDFHGKLRRAFEKNRTAQGEGAERAFRLGEYIKQETLALYSLRKYRHLKNAYYSDEGVKASSVPTLEKESGKE
;
A
#
# COMPACT_ATOMS: atom_id res chain seq x y z
N MET A 1 -4.71 26.64 10.10
CA MET A 1 -5.79 25.83 10.71
C MET A 1 -6.06 24.64 9.80
N SER A 2 -5.83 23.42 10.30
CA SER A 2 -5.99 22.19 9.51
C SER A 2 -7.46 22.02 9.11
N ASN A 3 -7.75 22.14 7.82
CA ASN A 3 -9.09 21.96 7.27
C ASN A 3 -9.40 20.45 7.23
N LYS A 4 -9.74 19.88 8.40
CA LYS A 4 -10.11 18.47 8.53
C LYS A 4 -11.43 18.24 7.80
N LEU A 5 -11.41 17.39 6.77
CA LEU A 5 -12.63 16.87 6.18
C LEU A 5 -13.50 16.23 7.27
N PRO A 6 -14.84 16.38 7.20
CA PRO A 6 -15.76 15.64 8.06
C PRO A 6 -15.39 14.15 8.11
N THR A 7 -15.33 13.57 9.31
CA THR A 7 -14.90 12.18 9.58
C THR A 7 -15.54 11.17 8.62
N ARG A 8 -16.83 11.35 8.31
CA ARG A 8 -17.57 10.52 7.36
C ARG A 8 -16.99 10.59 5.93
N LEU A 9 -16.70 11.78 5.43
CA LEU A 9 -16.13 11.96 4.08
C LEU A 9 -14.72 11.35 4.00
N ARG A 10 -13.92 11.53 5.06
CA ARG A 10 -12.58 10.92 5.16
C ARG A 10 -12.66 9.38 5.14
N ALA A 11 -13.62 8.80 5.88
CA ALA A 11 -13.87 7.35 5.87
C ALA A 11 -14.32 6.83 4.51
N ILE A 12 -15.24 7.52 3.83
CA ILE A 12 -15.70 7.13 2.49
C ILE A 12 -14.55 7.17 1.49
N LYS A 13 -13.72 8.21 1.52
CA LYS A 13 -12.54 8.34 0.66
C LYS A 13 -11.58 7.17 0.88
N LEU A 14 -11.19 6.92 2.12
CA LEU A 14 -10.26 5.85 2.47
C LEU A 14 -10.81 4.46 2.10
N TYR A 15 -12.10 4.22 2.34
CA TYR A 15 -12.75 2.96 1.94
C TYR A 15 -12.65 2.73 0.43
N LYS A 16 -12.95 3.74 -0.39
CA LYS A 16 -12.87 3.63 -1.86
C LYS A 16 -11.44 3.40 -2.34
N GLU A 17 -10.45 4.08 -1.73
CA GLU A 17 -9.04 3.88 -2.05
C GLU A 17 -8.60 2.44 -1.74
N LEU A 18 -8.88 1.95 -0.53
CA LEU A 18 -8.58 0.59 -0.10
C LEU A 18 -9.30 -0.46 -0.94
N TYR A 19 -10.57 -0.21 -1.27
CA TYR A 19 -11.35 -1.11 -2.12
C TYR A 19 -10.78 -1.19 -3.53
N ARG A 20 -10.28 -0.08 -4.09
CA ARG A 20 -9.67 -0.07 -5.43
C ARG A 20 -8.38 -0.89 -5.45
N ILE A 21 -7.44 -0.61 -4.53
CA ILE A 21 -6.14 -1.30 -4.49
C ILE A 21 -6.25 -2.77 -4.05
N GLY A 22 -7.27 -3.11 -3.27
CA GLY A 22 -7.51 -4.48 -2.82
C GLY A 22 -7.80 -5.46 -3.95
N LYS A 23 -8.24 -4.97 -5.12
CA LYS A 23 -8.44 -5.80 -6.32
C LYS A 23 -7.14 -6.38 -6.86
N ASP A 24 -6.03 -5.66 -6.68
CA ASP A 24 -4.71 -6.04 -7.18
C ASP A 24 -3.87 -6.77 -6.13
N TYR A 25 -4.49 -7.21 -5.03
CA TYR A 25 -3.81 -7.90 -3.95
C TYR A 25 -3.20 -9.21 -4.44
N PRO A 26 -1.92 -9.53 -4.10
CA PRO A 26 -1.22 -10.66 -4.72
C PRO A 26 -1.81 -12.04 -4.42
N ASN A 27 -2.48 -12.19 -3.28
CA ASN A 27 -3.02 -13.47 -2.84
C ASN A 27 -4.55 -13.54 -3.12
N PRO A 28 -5.02 -14.36 -4.08
CA PRO A 28 -6.44 -14.47 -4.40
C PRO A 28 -7.28 -15.17 -3.33
N SER A 29 -6.68 -16.00 -2.48
CA SER A 29 -7.40 -16.64 -1.36
C SER A 29 -7.59 -15.70 -0.17
N TYR A 30 -6.93 -14.54 -0.18
CA TYR A 30 -7.08 -13.54 0.87
C TYR A 30 -8.36 -12.74 0.65
N ASP A 31 -9.34 -12.91 1.53
CA ASP A 31 -10.58 -12.13 1.56
C ASP A 31 -10.33 -10.66 1.97
N PHE A 32 -9.69 -9.88 1.10
CA PHE A 32 -9.35 -8.48 1.37
C PHE A 32 -10.62 -7.64 1.56
N HIS A 33 -11.56 -7.73 0.62
CA HIS A 33 -12.76 -6.90 0.62
C HIS A 33 -13.72 -7.24 1.77
N GLY A 34 -13.86 -8.51 2.14
CA GLY A 34 -14.64 -8.91 3.30
C GLY A 34 -13.99 -8.42 4.60
N LYS A 35 -12.66 -8.53 4.75
CA LYS A 35 -11.95 -7.97 5.92
C LYS A 35 -12.07 -6.45 5.99
N LEU A 36 -11.95 -5.76 4.86
CA LEU A 36 -12.14 -4.31 4.76
C LEU A 36 -13.54 -3.91 5.23
N ARG A 37 -14.58 -4.58 4.74
CA ARG A 37 -15.97 -4.32 5.15
C ARG A 37 -16.15 -4.52 6.65
N ARG A 38 -15.70 -5.66 7.20
CA ARG A 38 -15.78 -5.97 8.64
C ARG A 38 -15.06 -4.92 9.50
N ALA A 39 -13.89 -4.46 9.05
CA ALA A 39 -13.11 -3.44 9.77
C ALA A 39 -13.85 -2.09 9.83
N PHE A 40 -14.45 -1.63 8.73
CA PHE A 40 -15.22 -0.38 8.71
C PHE A 40 -16.53 -0.51 9.50
N GLU A 41 -17.17 -1.68 9.46
CA GLU A 41 -18.37 -1.96 10.23
C GLU A 41 -18.11 -1.93 11.74
N LYS A 42 -17.02 -2.57 12.20
CA LYS A 42 -16.57 -2.53 13.60
C LYS A 42 -16.28 -1.12 14.10
N ASN A 43 -15.84 -0.22 13.22
CA ASN A 43 -15.48 1.16 13.57
C ASN A 43 -16.58 2.18 13.22
N ARG A 44 -17.79 1.75 12.87
CA ARG A 44 -18.89 2.63 12.39
C ARG A 44 -19.23 3.76 13.37
N THR A 45 -19.16 3.49 14.67
CA THR A 45 -19.49 4.45 15.74
C THR A 45 -18.26 5.10 16.36
N ALA A 46 -17.05 4.82 15.85
CA ALA A 46 -15.82 5.37 16.41
C ALA A 46 -15.76 6.90 16.20
N GLN A 47 -15.39 7.63 17.25
CA GLN A 47 -15.25 9.08 17.25
C GLN A 47 -13.94 9.48 17.96
N GLY A 48 -13.53 10.74 17.80
CA GLY A 48 -12.34 11.30 18.44
C GLY A 48 -11.08 10.47 18.14
N GLU A 49 -10.35 10.11 19.19
CA GLU A 49 -9.11 9.33 19.05
C GLU A 49 -9.32 7.92 18.48
N GLY A 50 -10.47 7.29 18.74
CA GLY A 50 -10.77 5.97 18.20
C GLY A 50 -10.83 5.99 16.68
N ALA A 51 -11.48 7.02 16.12
CA ALA A 51 -11.53 7.24 14.68
C ALA A 51 -10.14 7.52 14.10
N GLU A 52 -9.34 8.37 14.77
CA GLU A 52 -7.98 8.67 14.31
C GLU A 52 -7.07 7.44 14.32
N ARG A 53 -7.17 6.57 15.33
CA ARG A 53 -6.47 5.28 15.35
C ARG A 53 -6.87 4.40 14.17
N ALA A 54 -8.18 4.29 13.89
CA ALA A 54 -8.68 3.53 12.75
C ALA A 54 -8.18 4.10 11.40
N PHE A 55 -8.13 5.42 11.25
CA PHE A 55 -7.58 6.06 10.05
C PHE A 55 -6.09 5.79 9.88
N ARG A 56 -5.30 5.88 10.95
CA ARG A 56 -3.86 5.57 10.89
C ARG A 56 -3.63 4.13 10.45
N LEU A 57 -4.39 3.18 11.00
CA LEU A 57 -4.32 1.78 10.59
C LEU A 57 -4.71 1.60 9.12
N GLY A 58 -5.77 2.25 8.66
CA GLY A 58 -6.20 2.15 7.27
C GLY A 58 -5.19 2.72 6.28
N GLU A 59 -4.54 3.85 6.61
CA GLU A 59 -3.47 4.41 5.78
C GLU A 59 -2.24 3.50 5.76
N TYR A 60 -1.87 2.91 6.90
CA TYR A 60 -0.80 1.91 6.96
C TYR A 60 -1.09 0.71 6.03
N ILE A 61 -2.29 0.13 6.11
CA ILE A 61 -2.70 -0.98 5.24
C ILE A 61 -2.65 -0.61 3.76
N LYS A 62 -3.01 0.63 3.41
CA LYS A 62 -2.91 1.14 2.04
C LYS A 62 -1.46 1.14 1.56
N GLN A 63 -0.52 1.66 2.35
CA GLN A 63 0.90 1.69 1.98
C GLN A 63 1.46 0.26 1.83
N GLU A 64 1.16 -0.63 2.75
CA GLU A 64 1.56 -2.05 2.67
C GLU A 64 1.03 -2.71 1.39
N THR A 65 -0.24 -2.47 1.06
CA THR A 65 -0.86 -3.06 -0.14
C THR A 65 -0.22 -2.53 -1.43
N LEU A 66 0.08 -1.24 -1.49
CA LEU A 66 0.80 -0.63 -2.62
C LEU A 66 2.23 -1.15 -2.74
N ALA A 67 2.92 -1.38 -1.61
CA ALA A 67 4.25 -1.98 -1.58
C ALA A 67 4.23 -3.41 -2.13
N LEU A 68 3.27 -4.24 -1.70
CA LEU A 68 3.07 -5.59 -2.21
C LEU A 68 2.80 -5.62 -3.72
N TYR A 69 1.93 -4.72 -4.19
CA TYR A 69 1.67 -4.56 -5.62
C TYR A 69 2.94 -4.20 -6.40
N SER A 70 3.72 -3.23 -5.90
CA SER A 70 4.96 -2.78 -6.52
C SER A 70 6.02 -3.88 -6.57
N LEU A 71 6.15 -4.66 -5.49
CA LEU A 71 7.06 -5.81 -5.43
C LEU A 71 6.68 -6.90 -6.44
N ARG A 72 5.39 -7.20 -6.58
CA ARG A 72 4.90 -8.16 -7.59
C ARG A 72 5.28 -7.69 -8.99
N LYS A 73 5.03 -6.41 -9.30
CA LYS A 73 5.37 -5.81 -10.60
C LYS A 73 6.88 -5.83 -10.86
N TYR A 74 7.69 -5.48 -9.86
CA TYR A 74 9.15 -5.52 -9.95
C TYR A 74 9.65 -6.94 -10.24
N ARG A 75 9.16 -7.96 -9.52
CA ARG A 75 9.55 -9.36 -9.76
C ARG A 75 9.24 -9.80 -11.19
N HIS A 76 8.07 -9.43 -11.71
CA HIS A 76 7.70 -9.76 -13.09
C HIS A 76 8.63 -9.08 -14.10
N LEU A 77 8.91 -7.78 -13.95
CA LEU A 77 9.84 -7.06 -14.82
C LEU A 77 11.25 -7.61 -14.72
N LYS A 78 11.73 -7.89 -13.51
CA LYS A 78 13.04 -8.49 -13.28
C LYS A 78 13.16 -9.82 -14.04
N ASN A 79 12.15 -10.68 -13.95
CA ASN A 79 12.18 -11.93 -14.69
C ASN A 79 12.09 -11.67 -16.21
N ALA A 80 11.18 -10.83 -16.69
CA ALA A 80 11.01 -10.60 -18.12
C ALA A 80 12.29 -10.09 -18.82
N TYR A 81 13.06 -9.21 -18.16
CA TYR A 81 14.24 -8.59 -18.77
C TYR A 81 15.58 -9.21 -18.37
N TYR A 82 15.66 -9.95 -17.25
CA TYR A 82 16.93 -10.50 -16.75
C TYR A 82 16.94 -12.04 -16.70
N SER A 83 15.94 -12.74 -17.26
CA SER A 83 15.96 -14.22 -17.32
C SER A 83 16.74 -14.78 -18.50
N ASP A 84 16.93 -14.01 -19.58
CA ASP A 84 17.48 -14.52 -20.85
C ASP A 84 18.84 -13.90 -21.25
N GLU A 85 19.31 -12.88 -20.54
CA GLU A 85 20.64 -12.34 -20.77
C GLU A 85 21.57 -12.66 -19.60
N GLY A 86 22.71 -13.30 -19.91
CA GLY A 86 23.86 -13.48 -19.03
C GLY A 86 24.55 -12.17 -18.63
N VAL A 87 23.77 -11.14 -18.35
CA VAL A 87 24.19 -9.86 -17.80
C VAL A 87 24.56 -10.13 -16.34
N LYS A 88 25.86 -10.40 -16.12
CA LYS A 88 26.44 -10.44 -14.78
C LYS A 88 26.00 -9.18 -14.03
N ALA A 89 25.65 -9.33 -12.76
CA ALA A 89 25.22 -8.25 -11.85
C ALA A 89 26.16 -7.02 -11.79
N SER A 90 27.33 -7.09 -12.44
CA SER A 90 28.34 -6.04 -12.58
C SER A 90 28.02 -4.91 -13.57
N SER A 91 27.02 -5.03 -14.46
CA SER A 91 26.68 -3.97 -15.43
C SER A 91 25.41 -3.20 -15.10
N VAL A 92 24.77 -3.49 -13.97
CA VAL A 92 23.70 -2.63 -13.45
C VAL A 92 24.37 -1.33 -13.01
N PRO A 93 24.00 -0.15 -13.54
CA PRO A 93 24.40 1.12 -12.96
C PRO A 93 23.71 1.19 -11.59
N THR A 94 24.40 0.68 -10.58
CA THR A 94 23.98 0.88 -9.21
C THR A 94 24.15 2.36 -8.96
N LEU A 95 23.08 3.04 -8.52
CA LEU A 95 23.19 4.41 -8.03
C LEU A 95 24.25 4.36 -6.92
N GLU A 96 25.47 4.80 -7.23
CA GLU A 96 26.52 4.92 -6.24
C GLU A 96 25.92 5.75 -5.12
N LYS A 97 25.90 5.17 -3.91
CA LYS A 97 25.68 5.98 -2.73
C LYS A 97 26.81 6.99 -2.75
N GLU A 98 26.51 8.22 -3.16
CA GLU A 98 27.35 9.35 -2.87
C GLU A 98 27.43 9.43 -1.34
N SER A 99 28.45 8.77 -0.79
CA SER A 99 28.90 8.99 0.56
C SER A 99 29.48 10.40 0.56
N GLY A 100 28.61 11.37 0.84
CA GLY A 100 29.02 12.71 1.23
C GLY A 100 29.95 12.55 2.44
N LYS A 101 31.25 12.73 2.18
CA LYS A 101 32.25 12.98 3.21
C LYS A 101 31.91 14.31 3.87
N GLU A 102 31.64 14.28 5.17
CA GLU A 102 31.90 15.40 6.08
C GLU A 102 33.34 15.28 6.61
#